data_AF-A0AAW2AWY8-F1
#
_entry.id   AF-A0AAW2AWY8-F1
#
_cell.length_a   1.000
_cell.length_b   1.000
_cell.length_c   1.000
_cell.angle_alpha   90.00
_cell.angle_beta   90.00
_cell.angle_gamma   90.00
#
_symmetry.space_group_name_H-M   'P 1'
#
loop_
_entity.id
_entity.type
_entity.pdbx_description
1 polymer ?
#
loop_
_entity_poly.entity_id
_entity_poly.type
_entity_poly.pdbx_seq_one_letter_code
_entity_poly.pdbx_strand_id
1 'polypeptide(L)'
;MLRVTNTKAASASSSEFSQPTMKLQPIDELLLFLMHLSVGLPLRDLPERFGIHRTTASKIIASWTHFLYNLLGSQRLWIPRETVKTHLRPEFSAFPDTQEVLDCTEIFCQTPSSLLLQSEVFSKYKSHATFTAMIGMAPHGAFTFVSGLYADSMSNYEILKLSGIANLLTPDMVIMMDKGFLVDNLAPCKVYRPAFLPRNTQINREDVRQTQSIAHLRVHVERCIRRVRENKLFDRDIPLSVCGSIEELFNVACFLVNYQYTDHW
;
A
#
# COMPACT_ATOMS: atom_id res chain seq x y z
N MET A 1 7.68 -19.30 84.58
CA MET A 1 7.88 -20.21 83.44
C MET A 1 6.55 -20.87 83.13
N LEU A 2 5.79 -20.36 82.17
CA LEU A 2 4.60 -20.97 81.55
C LEU A 2 4.27 -20.16 80.28
N ARG A 3 3.70 -20.85 79.30
CA ARG A 3 4.02 -20.78 77.87
C ARG A 3 3.02 -19.91 77.09
N VAL A 4 3.53 -19.16 76.12
CA VAL A 4 2.79 -18.33 75.14
C VAL A 4 1.99 -19.20 74.17
N THR A 5 0.78 -18.77 73.83
CA THR A 5 0.20 -19.00 72.48
C THR A 5 -0.59 -17.76 72.05
N ASN A 6 -0.11 -17.12 70.98
CA ASN A 6 -0.69 -15.95 70.33
C ASN A 6 -1.54 -16.44 69.14
N THR A 7 -2.85 -16.24 69.18
CA THR A 7 -3.79 -16.62 68.11
C THR A 7 -3.83 -15.53 67.04
N LYS A 8 -3.22 -15.80 65.87
CA LYS A 8 -3.40 -14.98 64.66
C LYS A 8 -4.77 -15.27 64.05
N ALA A 9 -5.59 -14.23 63.94
CA ALA A 9 -6.82 -14.23 63.15
C ALA A 9 -6.47 -14.33 61.66
N ALA A 10 -7.13 -15.26 60.96
CA ALA A 10 -7.06 -15.39 59.51
C ALA A 10 -8.00 -14.36 58.86
N SER A 11 -7.43 -13.34 58.24
CA SER A 11 -8.14 -12.47 57.30
C SER A 11 -8.14 -13.12 55.92
N ALA A 12 -9.33 -13.44 55.41
CA ALA A 12 -9.54 -13.97 54.08
C ALA A 12 -8.97 -13.02 53.01
N SER A 13 -7.97 -13.48 52.27
CA SER A 13 -7.51 -12.84 51.05
C SER A 13 -8.57 -13.01 49.97
N SER A 14 -9.16 -11.90 49.52
CA SER A 14 -9.91 -11.82 48.27
C SER A 14 -9.02 -12.32 47.14
N SER A 15 -9.33 -13.49 46.58
CA SER A 15 -8.69 -14.00 45.39
C SER A 15 -9.04 -13.09 44.23
N GLU A 16 -8.11 -12.23 43.83
CA GLU A 16 -8.10 -11.63 42.50
C GLU A 16 -8.15 -12.78 41.49
N PHE A 17 -9.25 -12.90 40.76
CA PHE A 17 -9.30 -13.71 39.55
C PHE A 17 -8.35 -13.07 38.54
N SER A 18 -7.09 -13.49 38.57
CA SER A 18 -6.18 -13.31 37.46
C SER A 18 -6.76 -14.10 36.30
N GLN A 19 -7.43 -13.39 35.38
CA GLN A 19 -7.82 -13.98 34.11
C GLN A 19 -6.55 -14.58 33.48
N PRO A 20 -6.56 -15.86 33.07
CA PRO A 20 -5.46 -16.39 32.27
C PRO A 20 -5.36 -15.48 31.05
N THR A 21 -4.17 -14.99 30.75
CA THR A 21 -3.87 -14.32 29.48
C THR A 21 -4.05 -15.35 28.36
N MET A 22 -5.30 -15.59 27.97
CA MET A 22 -5.63 -16.46 26.85
C MET A 22 -5.06 -15.80 25.60
N LYS A 23 -4.03 -16.43 25.06
CA LYS A 23 -3.44 -16.07 23.78
C LYS A 23 -4.51 -16.32 22.70
N LEU A 24 -4.79 -15.32 21.87
CA LEU A 24 -5.67 -15.50 20.72
C LEU A 24 -5.17 -16.64 19.85
N GLN A 25 -6.09 -17.37 19.20
CA GLN A 25 -5.69 -18.32 18.17
C GLN A 25 -5.21 -17.55 16.93
N PRO A 26 -4.27 -18.10 16.13
CA PRO A 26 -3.78 -17.42 14.93
C PRO A 26 -4.86 -16.97 13.96
N ILE A 27 -5.97 -17.73 13.86
CA ILE A 27 -7.11 -17.35 13.01
C ILE A 27 -7.83 -16.10 13.52
N ASP A 28 -7.95 -15.94 14.84
CA ASP A 28 -8.55 -14.76 15.46
C ASP A 28 -7.60 -13.56 15.36
N GLU A 29 -6.29 -13.80 15.48
CA GLU A 29 -5.27 -12.76 15.28
C GLU A 29 -5.29 -12.24 13.83
N LEU A 30 -5.40 -13.15 12.86
CA LEU A 30 -5.57 -12.79 11.45
C LEU A 30 -6.87 -12.03 11.22
N LEU A 31 -7.98 -12.47 11.81
CA LEU A 31 -9.26 -11.75 11.74
C LEU A 31 -9.13 -10.33 12.31
N LEU A 32 -8.48 -10.18 13.46
CA LEU A 32 -8.20 -8.87 14.06
C LEU A 32 -7.41 -7.98 13.10
N PHE A 33 -6.34 -8.51 12.50
CA PHE A 33 -5.53 -7.81 11.50
C PHE A 33 -6.37 -7.40 10.28
N LEU A 34 -7.18 -8.30 9.71
CA LEU A 34 -8.03 -7.99 8.57
C LEU A 34 -9.13 -6.98 8.91
N MET A 35 -9.68 -7.00 10.13
CA MET A 35 -10.62 -5.97 10.59
C MET A 35 -9.94 -4.60 10.73
N HIS A 36 -8.67 -4.57 11.16
CA HIS A 36 -7.88 -3.34 11.18
C HIS A 36 -7.65 -2.81 9.76
N LEU A 37 -7.22 -3.66 8.83
CA LEU A 37 -6.85 -3.30 7.46
C LEU A 37 -8.08 -3.00 6.58
N SER A 38 -8.96 -3.98 6.42
CA SER A 38 -10.04 -3.94 5.44
C SER A 38 -11.23 -3.11 5.92
N VAL A 39 -11.58 -3.17 7.20
CA VAL A 39 -12.68 -2.38 7.78
C VAL A 39 -12.20 -1.05 8.36
N GLY A 40 -10.88 -0.88 8.56
CA GLY A 40 -10.32 0.38 9.07
C GLY A 40 -10.63 0.60 10.55
N LEU A 41 -10.82 -0.48 11.33
CA LEU A 41 -11.14 -0.34 12.75
C LEU A 41 -9.92 0.18 13.53
N PRO A 42 -10.09 1.24 14.33
CA PRO A 42 -9.00 1.80 15.09
C PRO A 42 -8.60 0.89 16.27
N LEU A 43 -7.35 1.03 16.73
CA LEU A 43 -6.79 0.27 17.85
C LEU A 43 -7.56 0.46 19.18
N ARG A 44 -8.44 1.47 19.29
CA ARG A 44 -9.32 1.64 20.45
C ARG A 44 -10.49 0.65 20.48
N ASP A 45 -10.93 0.15 19.32
CA ASP A 45 -12.14 -0.69 19.21
C ASP A 45 -11.81 -2.19 19.19
N LEU A 46 -10.69 -2.57 18.55
CA LEU A 46 -10.27 -3.96 18.42
C LEU A 46 -10.05 -4.69 19.76
N PRO A 47 -9.42 -4.09 20.79
CA PRO A 47 -9.17 -4.77 22.06
C PRO A 47 -10.46 -5.19 22.76
N GLU A 48 -11.51 -4.36 22.71
CA GLU A 48 -12.81 -4.64 23.30
C GLU A 48 -13.51 -5.81 22.59
N ARG A 49 -13.43 -5.85 21.25
CA ARG A 49 -14.07 -6.91 20.44
C ARG A 49 -13.48 -8.29 20.67
N PHE A 50 -12.18 -8.35 20.90
CA PHE A 50 -11.44 -9.61 21.08
C PHE A 50 -11.16 -9.93 22.56
N GLY A 51 -11.62 -9.10 23.50
CA GLY A 51 -11.42 -9.31 24.93
C GLY A 51 -9.95 -9.29 25.36
N ILE A 52 -9.13 -8.47 24.70
CA ILE A 52 -7.68 -8.39 24.95
C ILE A 52 -7.22 -6.99 25.32
N HIS A 53 -6.00 -6.90 25.86
CA HIS A 53 -5.38 -5.62 26.16
C HIS A 53 -4.94 -4.88 24.88
N ARG A 54 -5.00 -3.54 24.91
CA ARG A 54 -4.60 -2.68 23.78
C ARG A 54 -3.19 -2.95 23.26
N THR A 55 -2.24 -3.20 24.17
CA THR A 55 -0.85 -3.52 23.79
C THR A 55 -0.75 -4.87 23.08
N THR A 56 -1.60 -5.84 23.43
CA THR A 56 -1.68 -7.15 22.75
C THR A 56 -2.19 -6.97 21.33
N ALA A 57 -3.30 -6.24 21.13
CA ALA A 57 -3.83 -5.94 19.81
C ALA A 57 -2.80 -5.22 18.92
N SER A 58 -2.07 -4.24 19.48
CA SER A 58 -1.01 -3.52 18.75
C SER A 58 0.12 -4.43 18.31
N LYS A 59 0.55 -5.37 19.17
CA LYS A 59 1.59 -6.35 18.84
C LYS A 59 1.12 -7.32 17.76
N ILE A 60 -0.13 -7.80 17.86
CA ILE A 60 -0.75 -8.66 16.85
C ILE A 60 -0.72 -7.97 15.48
N ILE A 61 -1.21 -6.73 15.40
CA ILE A 61 -1.20 -5.97 14.13
C ILE A 61 0.22 -5.86 13.58
N ALA A 62 1.19 -5.42 14.37
CA ALA A 62 2.57 -5.27 13.91
C ALA A 62 3.19 -6.61 13.47
N SER A 63 2.98 -7.70 14.23
CA SER A 63 3.50 -9.03 13.90
C SER A 63 2.88 -9.57 12.61
N TRP A 64 1.57 -9.42 12.42
CA TRP A 64 0.90 -9.86 11.19
C TRP A 64 1.26 -8.99 9.98
N THR A 65 1.41 -7.68 10.15
CA THR A 65 1.94 -6.78 9.11
C THR A 65 3.30 -7.29 8.63
N HIS A 66 4.26 -7.46 9.54
CA HIS A 66 5.61 -7.84 9.17
C HIS A 66 5.66 -9.27 8.60
N PHE A 67 4.90 -10.20 9.18
CA PHE A 67 4.79 -11.57 8.68
C PHE A 67 4.25 -11.61 7.24
N LEU A 68 3.13 -10.94 6.97
CA LEU A 68 2.52 -10.90 5.64
C LEU A 68 3.39 -10.12 4.65
N TYR A 69 4.04 -9.04 5.08
CA TYR A 69 4.96 -8.28 4.25
C TYR A 69 6.11 -9.17 3.74
N ASN A 70 6.74 -9.92 4.65
CA ASN A 70 7.80 -10.87 4.26
C ASN A 70 7.26 -12.04 3.44
N LEU A 71 6.14 -12.65 3.86
CA LEU A 71 5.57 -13.81 3.18
C LEU A 71 5.16 -13.48 1.75
N LEU A 72 4.39 -12.40 1.57
CA LEU A 72 3.87 -11.99 0.27
C LEU A 72 4.94 -11.28 -0.58
N GLY A 73 5.82 -10.48 0.05
CA GLY A 73 6.93 -9.82 -0.62
C GLY A 73 8.06 -10.78 -1.05
N SER A 74 8.18 -11.95 -0.41
CA SER A 74 9.09 -13.01 -0.86
C SER A 74 8.62 -13.72 -2.14
N GLN A 75 7.35 -13.54 -2.52
CA GLN A 75 6.85 -14.06 -3.78
C GLN A 75 7.48 -13.29 -4.95
N ARG A 76 7.69 -13.97 -6.07
CA ARG A 76 8.20 -13.33 -7.29
C ARG A 76 7.11 -12.47 -7.92
N LEU A 77 6.95 -11.25 -7.41
CA LEU A 77 6.00 -10.26 -7.93
C LEU A 77 6.39 -9.78 -9.33
N TRP A 78 7.69 -9.71 -9.64
CA TRP A 78 8.15 -9.30 -10.96
C TRP A 78 7.98 -10.41 -11.99
N ILE A 79 7.05 -10.20 -12.92
CA ILE A 79 6.61 -11.22 -13.89
C ILE A 79 7.51 -11.19 -15.13
N PRO A 80 8.03 -12.35 -15.60
CA PRO A 80 8.81 -12.41 -16.83
C PRO A 80 8.02 -11.96 -18.07
N ARG A 81 8.71 -11.31 -19.00
CA ARG A 81 8.16 -10.82 -20.28
C ARG A 81 7.28 -11.84 -21.01
N GLU A 82 7.74 -13.08 -21.16
CA GLU A 82 7.01 -14.12 -21.88
C GLU A 82 5.69 -14.48 -21.18
N THR A 83 5.69 -14.48 -19.85
CA THR A 83 4.48 -14.71 -19.06
C THR A 83 3.51 -13.54 -19.20
N VAL A 84 3.99 -12.29 -19.16
CA VAL A 84 3.16 -11.11 -19.39
C VAL A 84 2.51 -11.16 -20.77
N LYS A 85 3.30 -11.48 -21.80
CA LYS A 85 2.83 -11.58 -23.19
C LYS A 85 1.78 -12.67 -23.37
N THR A 86 1.95 -13.81 -22.70
CA THR A 86 0.99 -14.94 -22.76
C THR A 86 -0.36 -14.58 -22.13
N HIS A 87 -0.36 -13.70 -21.12
CA HIS A 87 -1.58 -13.26 -20.43
C HIS A 87 -2.03 -11.86 -20.87
N LEU A 88 -1.45 -11.31 -21.95
CA LEU A 88 -1.79 -9.98 -22.44
C LEU A 88 -3.28 -9.92 -22.81
N ARG A 89 -3.98 -8.92 -22.28
CA ARG A 89 -5.41 -8.76 -22.55
C ARG A 89 -5.68 -8.07 -23.89
N PRO A 90 -6.83 -8.33 -24.54
CA PRO A 90 -7.19 -7.72 -25.82
C PRO A 90 -7.21 -6.19 -25.84
N GLU A 91 -7.49 -5.55 -24.71
CA GLU A 91 -7.51 -4.09 -24.56
C GLU A 91 -6.14 -3.48 -24.86
N PHE A 92 -5.05 -4.19 -24.55
CA PHE A 92 -3.67 -3.78 -24.84
C PHE A 92 -3.22 -4.11 -26.27
N SER A 93 -4.12 -4.52 -27.17
CA SER A 93 -3.78 -4.86 -28.56
C SER A 93 -3.09 -3.74 -29.34
N ALA A 94 -3.38 -2.47 -29.02
CA ALA A 94 -2.70 -1.30 -29.59
C ALA A 94 -1.27 -1.08 -29.02
N PHE A 95 -0.94 -1.68 -27.88
CA PHE A 95 0.35 -1.59 -27.18
C PHE A 95 0.82 -2.98 -26.72
N PRO A 96 1.01 -3.94 -27.66
CA PRO A 96 1.14 -5.36 -27.32
C PRO A 96 2.48 -5.75 -26.68
N ASP A 97 3.43 -4.82 -26.69
CA ASP A 97 4.74 -4.93 -26.07
C ASP A 97 4.78 -4.39 -24.63
N THR A 98 3.69 -3.79 -24.14
CA THR A 98 3.60 -3.29 -22.75
C THR A 98 3.82 -4.43 -21.76
N GLN A 99 4.78 -4.24 -20.86
CA GLN A 99 5.10 -5.21 -19.81
C GLN A 99 4.67 -4.72 -18.43
N GLU A 100 4.67 -3.41 -18.24
CA GLU A 100 4.41 -2.78 -16.95
C GLU A 100 3.68 -1.45 -17.14
N VAL A 101 2.64 -1.21 -16.35
CA VAL A 101 1.95 0.08 -16.25
C VAL A 101 2.29 0.67 -14.89
N LEU A 102 2.96 1.82 -14.87
CA LEU A 102 3.36 2.49 -13.64
C LEU A 102 2.46 3.70 -13.36
N ASP A 103 2.12 3.87 -12.09
CA ASP A 103 1.39 5.03 -11.60
C ASP A 103 1.79 5.40 -10.17
N CYS A 104 1.47 6.62 -9.76
CA CYS A 104 1.59 7.04 -8.37
C CYS A 104 0.21 7.05 -7.71
N THR A 105 0.16 6.70 -6.42
CA THR A 105 -1.05 6.84 -5.61
C THR A 105 -0.73 7.57 -4.31
N GLU A 106 -1.58 8.54 -3.98
CA GLU A 106 -1.50 9.31 -2.73
C GLU A 106 -2.33 8.65 -1.63
N ILE A 107 -1.77 8.57 -0.44
CA ILE A 107 -2.38 8.01 0.76
C ILE A 107 -2.52 9.13 1.78
N PHE A 108 -3.73 9.35 2.28
CA PHE A 108 -4.01 10.40 3.25
C PHE A 108 -3.47 10.03 4.63
N CYS A 109 -2.84 11.00 5.29
CA CYS A 109 -2.37 10.86 6.67
C CYS A 109 -2.83 12.05 7.51
N GLN A 110 -2.89 11.86 8.82
CA GLN A 110 -3.12 12.98 9.73
C GLN A 110 -2.02 14.02 9.61
N THR A 111 -2.39 15.30 9.62
CA THR A 111 -1.44 16.40 9.54
C THR A 111 -0.47 16.38 10.71
N PRO A 112 0.86 16.32 10.46
CA PRO A 112 1.86 16.42 11.52
C PRO A 112 1.79 17.75 12.26
N SER A 113 2.08 17.73 13.56
CA SER A 113 2.18 18.96 14.37
C SER A 113 3.44 19.78 14.06
N SER A 114 4.48 19.14 13.53
CA SER A 114 5.68 19.81 13.05
C SER A 114 5.39 20.52 11.73
N LEU A 115 5.57 21.84 11.70
CA LEU A 115 5.41 22.66 10.49
C LEU A 115 6.32 22.21 9.35
N LEU A 116 7.52 21.73 9.67
CA LEU A 116 8.47 21.21 8.68
C LEU A 116 7.89 19.96 8.01
N LEU A 117 7.49 18.96 8.81
CA LEU A 117 6.90 17.73 8.28
C LEU A 117 5.59 18.03 7.54
N GLN A 118 4.76 18.92 8.06
CA GLN A 118 3.54 19.37 7.39
C GLN A 118 3.83 19.93 6.00
N SER A 119 4.85 20.78 5.86
CA SER A 119 5.22 21.34 4.56
C SER A 119 5.74 20.29 3.57
N GLU A 120 6.32 19.19 4.06
CA GLU A 120 6.83 18.10 3.24
C GLU A 120 5.70 17.18 2.74
N VAL A 121 4.76 16.82 3.61
CA VAL A 121 3.68 15.89 3.26
C VAL A 121 2.45 16.57 2.67
N PHE A 122 2.35 17.90 2.68
CA PHE A 122 1.16 18.59 2.20
C PHE A 122 1.05 18.60 0.67
N SER A 123 0.07 17.86 0.15
CA SER A 123 -0.35 17.95 -1.24
C SER A 123 -1.22 19.18 -1.45
N LYS A 124 -0.72 20.12 -2.25
CA LYS A 124 -1.50 21.28 -2.71
C LYS A 124 -2.69 20.83 -3.55
N TYR A 125 -2.51 19.77 -4.34
CA TYR A 125 -3.55 19.25 -5.23
C TYR A 125 -4.70 18.63 -4.42
N LYS A 126 -4.40 17.88 -3.36
CA LYS A 126 -5.42 17.29 -2.47
C LYS A 126 -5.87 18.22 -1.35
N SER A 127 -5.15 19.32 -1.14
CA SER A 127 -5.32 20.20 0.02
C SER A 127 -5.26 19.42 1.35
N HIS A 128 -4.40 18.40 1.42
CA HIS A 128 -4.26 17.50 2.57
C HIS A 128 -2.83 16.98 2.72
N ALA A 129 -2.47 16.53 3.93
CA ALA A 129 -1.25 15.75 4.15
C ALA A 129 -1.39 14.35 3.51
N THR A 130 -0.45 13.99 2.66
CA THR A 130 -0.40 12.74 1.92
C THR A 130 1.02 12.17 1.85
N PHE A 131 1.09 10.86 1.71
CA PHE A 131 2.28 10.16 1.23
C PHE A 131 2.01 9.58 -0.15
N THR A 132 3.01 9.53 -1.00
CA THR A 132 2.89 9.01 -2.36
C THR A 132 3.67 7.71 -2.50
N ALA A 133 3.03 6.70 -3.08
CA ALA A 133 3.65 5.43 -3.45
C ALA A 133 3.65 5.27 -4.96
N MET A 134 4.75 4.75 -5.51
CA MET A 134 4.80 4.27 -6.88
C MET A 134 4.33 2.81 -6.93
N ILE A 135 3.47 2.54 -7.89
CA ILE A 135 2.84 1.26 -8.11
C ILE A 135 3.13 0.82 -9.54
N GLY A 136 3.42 -0.47 -9.68
CA GLY A 136 3.56 -1.12 -10.96
C GLY A 136 2.59 -2.29 -11.10
N MET A 137 1.98 -2.37 -12.28
CA MET A 137 0.97 -3.36 -12.61
C MET A 137 1.27 -3.98 -13.97
N ALA A 138 1.27 -5.31 -14.06
CA ALA A 138 1.30 -5.99 -15.35
C ALA A 138 -0.01 -5.74 -16.13
N PRO A 139 -0.01 -5.76 -17.47
CA PRO A 139 -1.21 -5.57 -18.30
C PRO A 139 -2.40 -6.49 -17.99
N HIS A 140 -2.14 -7.68 -17.46
CA HIS A 140 -3.20 -8.60 -17.05
C HIS A 140 -3.77 -8.29 -15.66
N GLY A 141 -3.14 -7.36 -14.93
CA GLY A 141 -3.73 -6.77 -13.75
C GLY A 141 -3.09 -7.01 -12.40
N ALA A 142 -2.06 -7.85 -12.35
CA ALA A 142 -1.37 -8.12 -11.10
C ALA A 142 -0.48 -6.93 -10.72
N PHE A 143 -0.48 -6.55 -9.44
CA PHE A 143 0.58 -5.72 -8.89
C PHE A 143 1.90 -6.47 -8.94
N THR A 144 2.87 -5.88 -9.59
CA THR A 144 4.20 -6.41 -9.86
C THR A 144 5.28 -5.61 -9.14
N PHE A 145 4.95 -4.39 -8.72
CA PHE A 145 5.84 -3.51 -7.98
C PHE A 145 5.06 -2.56 -7.05
N VAL A 146 5.60 -2.32 -5.85
CA VAL A 146 5.11 -1.33 -4.89
C VAL A 146 6.33 -0.73 -4.20
N SER A 147 6.46 0.60 -4.21
CA SER A 147 7.58 1.29 -3.56
C SER A 147 7.34 1.52 -2.07
N GLY A 148 8.36 2.07 -1.39
CA GLY A 148 8.16 2.78 -0.13
C GLY A 148 7.28 4.02 -0.29
N LEU A 149 7.00 4.71 0.82
CA LEU A 149 6.19 5.92 0.83
C LEU A 149 7.08 7.17 0.81
N TYR A 150 6.72 8.14 -0.03
CA TYR A 150 7.44 9.39 -0.19
C TYR A 150 6.58 10.57 0.25
N ALA A 151 7.21 11.63 0.74
CA ALA A 151 6.52 12.88 1.01
C ALA A 151 6.00 13.49 -0.31
N ASP A 152 4.83 14.12 -0.27
CA ASP A 152 4.20 14.68 -1.48
C ASP A 152 5.00 15.83 -2.11
N SER A 153 5.86 16.48 -1.34
CA SER A 153 6.81 17.48 -1.86
C SER A 153 7.82 16.90 -2.86
N MET A 154 8.02 15.58 -2.87
CA MET A 154 8.94 14.91 -3.78
C MET A 154 8.35 14.82 -5.19
N SER A 155 9.16 15.15 -6.18
CA SER A 155 8.74 15.05 -7.58
C SER A 155 8.61 13.60 -8.03
N ASN A 156 7.72 13.35 -8.99
CA ASN A 156 7.61 12.05 -9.67
C ASN A 156 8.95 11.52 -10.21
N TYR A 157 9.86 12.42 -10.62
CA TYR A 157 11.22 12.07 -11.03
C TYR A 157 12.04 11.48 -9.87
N GLU A 158 12.00 12.11 -8.70
CA GLU A 158 12.71 11.63 -7.51
C GLU A 158 12.12 10.33 -7.00
N ILE A 159 10.79 10.19 -6.99
CA ILE A 159 10.11 8.95 -6.61
C ILE A 159 10.51 7.81 -7.57
N LEU A 160 10.51 8.04 -8.88
CA LEU A 160 10.97 7.04 -9.86
C LEU A 160 12.42 6.60 -9.58
N LYS A 161 13.29 7.56 -9.29
CA LYS A 161 14.71 7.29 -9.01
C LYS A 161 14.92 6.52 -7.71
N LEU A 162 14.19 6.87 -6.65
CA LEU A 162 14.39 6.33 -5.30
C LEU A 162 13.57 5.07 -5.01
N SER A 163 12.47 4.84 -5.74
CA SER A 163 11.61 3.66 -5.57
C SER A 163 12.32 2.34 -5.86
N GLY A 164 13.38 2.37 -6.67
CA GLY A 164 14.11 1.18 -7.10
C GLY A 164 13.53 0.51 -8.34
N ILE A 165 12.40 1.01 -8.90
CA ILE A 165 11.81 0.47 -10.14
C ILE A 165 12.80 0.50 -11.31
N ALA A 166 13.61 1.55 -11.42
CA ALA A 166 14.58 1.70 -12.50
C ALA A 166 15.59 0.56 -12.56
N ASN A 167 15.90 -0.08 -11.41
CA ASN A 167 16.80 -1.22 -11.34
C ASN A 167 16.19 -2.51 -11.89
N LEU A 168 14.85 -2.56 -12.02
CA LEU A 168 14.11 -3.70 -12.56
C LEU A 168 13.86 -3.58 -14.07
N LEU A 169 13.99 -2.36 -14.62
CA LEU A 169 13.75 -2.07 -16.03
C LEU A 169 14.98 -2.43 -16.87
N THR A 170 14.78 -3.21 -17.94
CA THR A 170 15.82 -3.52 -18.93
C THR A 170 15.55 -2.82 -20.27
N PRO A 171 16.58 -2.58 -21.10
CA PRO A 171 16.41 -1.84 -22.36
C PRO A 171 15.40 -2.44 -23.35
N ASP A 172 15.13 -3.74 -23.26
CA ASP A 172 14.18 -4.45 -24.10
C ASP A 172 12.73 -4.42 -23.56
N MET A 173 12.52 -3.80 -22.40
CA MET A 173 11.19 -3.62 -21.82
C MET A 173 10.43 -2.45 -22.44
N VAL A 174 9.12 -2.49 -22.28
CA VAL A 174 8.23 -1.39 -22.64
C VAL A 174 7.28 -1.15 -21.48
N ILE A 175 7.31 0.07 -20.96
CA ILE A 175 6.45 0.48 -19.85
C ILE A 175 5.44 1.53 -20.32
N MET A 176 4.32 1.63 -19.63
CA MET A 176 3.31 2.65 -19.82
C MET A 176 3.22 3.51 -18.57
N MET A 177 3.25 4.83 -18.72
CA MET A 177 3.22 5.77 -17.60
C MET A 177 2.36 6.99 -17.88
N ASP A 178 1.99 7.70 -16.81
CA ASP A 178 1.36 9.01 -16.95
C ASP A 178 2.31 10.08 -17.50
N LYS A 179 1.72 11.14 -18.04
CA LYS A 179 2.42 12.33 -18.55
C LYS A 179 3.27 13.03 -17.47
N GLY A 180 2.91 12.91 -16.19
CA GLY A 180 3.60 13.58 -15.09
C GLY A 180 5.01 13.06 -14.76
N PHE A 181 5.48 12.00 -15.41
CA PHE A 181 6.80 11.41 -15.16
C PHE A 181 7.84 11.87 -16.17
N LEU A 182 8.90 12.52 -15.69
CA LEU A 182 10.10 12.79 -16.49
C LEU A 182 10.99 11.55 -16.45
N VAL A 183 10.93 10.72 -17.50
CA VAL A 183 11.60 9.40 -17.52
C VAL A 183 12.82 9.34 -18.43
N ASP A 184 13.03 10.37 -19.25
CA ASP A 184 13.92 10.32 -20.43
C ASP A 184 15.39 10.01 -20.07
N ASN A 185 15.81 10.19 -18.81
CA ASN A 185 17.16 9.87 -18.32
C ASN A 185 17.22 8.75 -17.27
N LEU A 186 16.07 8.19 -16.86
CA LEU A 186 15.98 7.21 -15.74
C LEU A 186 15.52 5.83 -16.19
N ALA A 187 14.63 5.76 -17.20
CA ALA A 187 14.16 4.50 -17.74
C ALA A 187 15.04 4.09 -18.93
N PRO A 188 15.78 2.97 -18.87
CA PRO A 188 16.62 2.52 -19.99
C PRO A 188 15.79 1.94 -21.15
N CYS A 189 14.47 1.96 -21.04
CA CYS A 189 13.51 1.17 -21.83
C CYS A 189 12.54 2.08 -22.59
N LYS A 190 11.74 1.49 -23.50
CA LYS A 190 10.73 2.24 -24.25
C LYS A 190 9.57 2.63 -23.33
N VAL A 191 9.09 3.87 -23.43
CA VAL A 191 7.98 4.36 -22.62
C VAL A 191 6.81 4.82 -23.49
N TYR A 192 5.64 4.20 -23.29
CA TYR A 192 4.37 4.74 -23.76
C TYR A 192 3.86 5.78 -22.77
N ARG A 193 3.76 7.02 -23.23
CA ARG A 193 3.23 8.14 -22.46
C ARG A 193 2.38 9.06 -23.34
N PRO A 194 1.37 9.75 -22.78
CA PRO A 194 0.67 10.81 -23.48
C PRO A 194 1.63 11.86 -24.05
N ALA A 195 1.32 12.43 -25.22
CA ALA A 195 2.18 13.41 -25.86
C ALA A 195 2.45 14.64 -24.97
N PHE A 196 3.72 15.03 -24.86
CA PHE A 196 4.16 16.27 -24.25
C PHE A 196 4.08 17.39 -25.29
N LEU A 197 3.34 18.47 -25.02
CA LEU A 197 3.27 19.60 -25.93
C LEU A 197 3.49 20.90 -25.16
N PRO A 198 4.37 21.79 -25.65
CA PRO A 198 4.41 23.19 -25.22
C PRO A 198 3.03 23.85 -25.43
N ARG A 199 2.74 24.91 -24.67
CA ARG A 199 1.55 25.73 -24.93
C ARG A 199 1.57 26.21 -26.39
N ASN A 200 0.45 26.05 -27.10
CA ASN A 200 0.14 26.56 -28.45
C ASN A 200 0.49 25.68 -29.68
N THR A 201 0.76 24.38 -29.54
CA THR A 201 0.88 23.48 -30.69
C THR A 201 -0.39 22.64 -30.88
N GLN A 202 -0.98 22.67 -32.09
CA GLN A 202 -2.13 21.82 -32.43
C GLN A 202 -1.71 20.35 -32.49
N ILE A 203 -2.42 19.47 -31.78
CA ILE A 203 -2.17 18.04 -31.79
C ILE A 203 -2.71 17.45 -33.09
N ASN A 204 -1.90 16.65 -33.80
CA ASN A 204 -2.38 15.81 -34.88
C ASN A 204 -3.46 14.84 -34.36
N ARG A 205 -4.49 14.56 -35.15
CA ARG A 205 -5.54 13.56 -34.84
C ARG A 205 -4.99 12.21 -34.39
N GLU A 206 -3.86 11.77 -34.94
CA GLU A 206 -3.24 10.50 -34.57
C GLU A 206 -2.65 10.52 -33.16
N ASP A 207 -1.91 11.58 -32.81
CA ASP A 207 -1.35 11.75 -31.46
C ASP A 207 -2.46 11.92 -30.40
N VAL A 208 -3.59 12.53 -30.77
CA VAL A 208 -4.79 12.59 -29.93
C VAL A 208 -5.32 11.19 -29.65
N ARG A 209 -5.47 10.35 -30.69
CA ARG A 209 -5.98 8.98 -30.55
C ARG A 209 -5.06 8.11 -29.71
N GLN A 210 -3.75 8.21 -29.92
CA GLN A 210 -2.77 7.48 -29.11
C GLN A 210 -2.83 7.94 -27.64
N THR A 211 -2.87 9.24 -27.40
CA THR A 211 -3.00 9.80 -26.04
C THR A 211 -4.28 9.31 -25.34
N GLN A 212 -5.41 9.32 -26.05
CA GLN A 212 -6.68 8.79 -25.53
C GLN A 212 -6.61 7.29 -25.23
N SER A 213 -5.93 6.53 -26.10
CA SER A 213 -5.78 5.07 -25.91
C SER A 213 -4.91 4.74 -24.70
N ILE A 214 -3.80 5.46 -24.51
CA ILE A 214 -2.95 5.32 -23.31
C ILE A 214 -3.72 5.71 -22.05
N ALA A 215 -4.44 6.83 -22.07
CA ALA A 215 -5.26 7.26 -20.93
C ALA A 215 -6.34 6.23 -20.58
N HIS A 216 -6.99 5.63 -21.59
CA HIS A 216 -8.00 4.60 -21.39
C HIS A 216 -7.39 3.34 -20.74
N LEU A 217 -6.20 2.91 -21.16
CA LEU A 217 -5.53 1.75 -20.57
C LEU A 217 -5.03 2.00 -19.15
N ARG A 218 -4.63 3.24 -18.83
CA ARG A 218 -4.26 3.63 -17.46
C ARG A 218 -5.42 3.51 -16.46
N VAL A 219 -6.68 3.56 -16.90
CA VAL A 219 -7.83 3.29 -16.02
C VAL A 219 -7.73 1.93 -15.33
N HIS A 220 -7.04 0.94 -15.93
CA HIS A 220 -6.84 -0.36 -15.29
C HIS A 220 -5.95 -0.30 -14.04
N VAL A 221 -4.83 0.43 -14.08
CA VAL A 221 -3.99 0.61 -12.88
C VAL A 221 -4.72 1.45 -11.83
N GLU A 222 -5.50 2.45 -12.24
CA GLU A 222 -6.36 3.23 -11.34
C GLU A 222 -7.43 2.36 -10.66
N ARG A 223 -8.03 1.40 -11.38
CA ARG A 223 -8.97 0.42 -10.81
C ARG A 223 -8.28 -0.50 -9.80
N CYS A 224 -7.06 -0.96 -10.06
CA CYS A 224 -6.29 -1.75 -9.10
C CYS A 224 -5.97 -0.94 -7.85
N ILE A 225 -5.53 0.31 -8.00
CA ILE A 225 -5.31 1.25 -6.89
C ILE A 225 -6.61 1.46 -6.10
N ARG A 226 -7.74 1.58 -6.78
CA ARG A 226 -9.05 1.68 -6.11
C ARG A 226 -9.34 0.46 -5.24
N ARG A 227 -9.01 -0.77 -5.68
CA ARG A 227 -9.16 -1.98 -4.85
C ARG A 227 -8.28 -1.94 -3.60
N VAL A 228 -7.08 -1.36 -3.69
CA VAL A 228 -6.26 -1.12 -2.49
C VAL A 228 -7.01 -0.20 -1.52
N ARG A 229 -7.65 0.86 -2.03
CA ARG A 229 -8.48 1.81 -1.24
C ARG A 229 -9.80 1.23 -0.73
N GLU A 230 -10.24 0.07 -1.22
CA GLU A 230 -11.36 -0.66 -0.62
C GLU A 230 -11.01 -1.14 0.79
N ASN A 231 -9.72 -1.30 1.11
CA ASN A 231 -9.26 -1.41 2.49
C ASN A 231 -9.44 -0.07 3.20
N LYS A 232 -10.43 -0.02 4.09
CA LYS A 232 -10.89 1.21 4.74
C LYS A 232 -9.86 1.88 5.63
N LEU A 233 -8.78 1.19 5.99
CA LEU A 233 -7.61 1.81 6.60
C LEU A 233 -6.99 2.91 5.71
N PHE A 234 -6.99 2.71 4.38
CA PHE A 234 -6.41 3.62 3.39
C PHE A 234 -7.44 4.55 2.72
N ASP A 235 -8.72 4.41 3.07
CA ASP A 235 -9.82 5.28 2.65
C ASP A 235 -9.94 6.54 3.53
N ARG A 236 -9.27 6.54 4.69
CA ARG A 236 -9.30 7.60 5.71
C ARG A 236 -7.89 8.09 6.02
N ASP A 237 -7.79 9.18 6.75
CA ASP A 237 -6.53 9.69 7.27
C ASP A 237 -5.87 8.66 8.18
N ILE A 238 -4.72 8.16 7.75
CA ILE A 238 -3.92 7.24 8.55
C ILE A 238 -3.42 7.98 9.80
N PRO A 239 -3.60 7.40 11.00
CA PRO A 239 -3.03 7.95 12.21
C PRO A 239 -1.50 7.96 12.16
N LEU A 240 -0.88 9.07 12.54
CA LEU A 240 0.59 9.18 12.59
C LEU A 240 1.23 8.15 13.52
N SER A 241 0.47 7.61 14.48
CA SER A 241 0.93 6.53 15.36
C SER A 241 1.25 5.22 14.62
N VAL A 242 0.74 5.05 13.40
CA VAL A 242 0.95 3.86 12.56
C VAL A 242 2.03 4.09 11.50
N CYS A 243 2.55 5.33 11.36
CA CYS A 243 3.56 5.65 10.35
C CYS A 243 4.83 4.79 10.40
N GLY A 244 5.19 4.23 11.57
CA GLY A 244 6.36 3.35 11.68
C GLY A 244 6.22 2.02 10.93
N SER A 245 5.01 1.59 10.61
CA SER A 245 4.71 0.33 9.90
C SER A 245 3.78 0.52 8.71
N ILE A 246 3.53 1.77 8.31
CA ILE A 246 2.51 2.07 7.31
C ILE A 246 2.94 1.61 5.91
N GLU A 247 4.24 1.67 5.62
CA GLU A 247 4.80 1.19 4.36
C GLU A 247 4.56 -0.31 4.20
N GLU A 248 4.88 -1.10 5.23
CA GLU A 248 4.63 -2.55 5.22
C GLU A 248 3.12 -2.85 5.13
N LEU A 249 2.28 -2.13 5.88
CA LEU A 249 0.81 -2.27 5.81
C LEU A 249 0.27 -1.99 4.41
N PHE A 250 0.77 -0.93 3.76
CA PHE A 250 0.34 -0.53 2.42
C PHE A 250 0.79 -1.56 1.38
N ASN A 251 2.03 -2.04 1.48
CA ASN A 251 2.53 -3.13 0.67
C ASN A 251 1.67 -4.39 0.83
N VAL A 252 1.35 -4.79 2.06
CA VAL A 252 0.46 -5.94 2.33
C VAL A 252 -0.91 -5.74 1.69
N ALA A 253 -1.51 -4.56 1.79
CA ALA A 253 -2.79 -4.28 1.14
C ALA A 253 -2.71 -4.44 -0.39
N CYS A 254 -1.64 -3.94 -1.01
CA CYS A 254 -1.40 -4.12 -2.44
C CYS A 254 -1.22 -5.60 -2.80
N PHE A 255 -0.42 -6.34 -2.05
CA PHE A 255 -0.16 -7.75 -2.33
C PHE A 255 -1.42 -8.61 -2.17
N LEU A 256 -2.27 -8.32 -1.19
CA LEU A 256 -3.54 -9.03 -1.00
C LEU A 256 -4.51 -8.83 -2.16
N VAL A 257 -4.47 -7.69 -2.86
CA VAL A 257 -5.30 -7.46 -4.07
C VAL A 257 -4.99 -8.48 -5.17
N ASN A 258 -3.75 -8.97 -5.27
CA ASN A 258 -3.41 -10.01 -6.26
C ASN A 258 -4.13 -11.35 -6.01
N TYR A 259 -4.63 -11.60 -4.80
CA TYR A 259 -5.34 -12.82 -4.43
C TYR A 259 -6.86 -12.64 -4.38
N GLN A 260 -7.37 -11.44 -4.70
CA GLN A 260 -8.79 -11.19 -4.80
C GLN A 260 -9.28 -11.67 -6.17
N TYR A 261 -10.25 -12.59 -6.18
CA TYR A 261 -10.85 -13.11 -7.40
C TYR A 261 -11.54 -11.99 -8.18
N THR A 262 -11.25 -11.85 -9.47
CA THR A 262 -11.78 -10.76 -10.31
C THR A 262 -12.45 -11.32 -11.56
N ASP A 263 -13.79 -11.44 -11.53
CA ASP A 263 -14.59 -11.69 -12.74
C ASP A 263 -14.65 -10.46 -13.67
N HIS A 264 -14.37 -9.27 -13.13
CA HIS A 264 -14.56 -8.00 -13.84
C HIS A 264 -13.35 -7.08 -13.72
N TRP A 265 -12.80 -6.77 -14.90
CA TRP A 265 -11.74 -5.80 -15.14
C TRP A 265 -12.31 -4.45 -15.53
#